data_AF-A0AAU8FLQ5-F1
#
_entry.id   AF-A0AAU8FLQ5-F1
#
_cell.length_a   1.000
_cell.length_b   1.000
_cell.length_c   1.000
_cell.angle_alpha   90.00
_cell.angle_beta   90.00
_cell.angle_gamma   90.00
#
_symmetry.space_group_name_H-M   'P 1'
#
loop_
_entity.id
_entity.type
_entity.pdbx_description
1 polymer ?
#
loop_
_entity_poly.entity_id
_entity_poly.type
_entity_poly.pdbx_seq_one_letter_code
_entity_poly.pdbx_strand_id
1 'polypeptide(L)'
;MKKPIEDQISQYSKELRLPALGHHFKEVARQSASEGAGYETFLLRLMQIEYEKRIENRKGAAIRQAGFPARMYLSELEKQHLPSRPSRNYRCWSGWILSNPGKISCCPETRAPAKPI
;
A
#
# COMPACT_ATOMS: atom_id res chain seq x y z
N MET A 1 -2.05 -27.39 -35.02
CA MET A 1 -1.68 -26.02 -35.41
C MET A 1 -0.95 -25.36 -34.25
N LYS A 2 0.20 -24.71 -34.46
CA LYS A 2 0.89 -23.95 -33.39
C LYS A 2 0.06 -22.71 -33.07
N LYS A 3 -0.34 -22.55 -31.81
CA LYS A 3 -0.99 -21.31 -31.34
C LYS A 3 -0.02 -20.15 -31.48
N PRO A 4 -0.48 -18.93 -31.80
CA PRO A 4 0.38 -17.75 -31.82
C PRO A 4 1.01 -17.54 -30.45
N ILE A 5 2.19 -16.93 -30.42
CA ILE A 5 3.01 -16.74 -29.20
C ILE A 5 2.21 -16.01 -28.11
N GLU A 6 1.38 -15.06 -28.51
CA GLU A 6 0.54 -14.25 -27.62
C GLU A 6 -0.50 -15.09 -26.86
N ASP A 7 -1.10 -16.07 -27.54
CA ASP A 7 -2.08 -16.98 -26.95
C ASP A 7 -1.41 -17.95 -25.99
N GLN A 8 -0.18 -18.36 -26.28
CA GLN A 8 0.61 -19.21 -25.38
C GLN A 8 0.96 -18.45 -24.10
N ILE A 9 1.46 -17.22 -24.22
CA ILE A 9 1.76 -16.36 -23.06
C ILE A 9 0.49 -16.13 -22.23
N SER A 10 -0.63 -15.86 -22.88
CA SER A 10 -1.93 -15.65 -22.22
C SER A 10 -2.47 -16.92 -21.55
N GLN A 11 -2.19 -18.09 -22.10
CA GLN A 11 -2.57 -19.37 -21.50
C GLN A 11 -1.71 -19.64 -20.26
N TYR A 12 -0.38 -19.54 -20.38
CA TYR A 12 0.54 -19.74 -19.26
C TYR A 12 0.33 -18.71 -18.15
N SER A 13 0.03 -17.46 -18.50
CA SER A 13 -0.26 -16.43 -17.50
C SER A 13 -1.52 -16.75 -16.68
N LYS A 14 -2.54 -17.34 -17.31
CA LYS A 14 -3.74 -17.82 -16.61
C LYS A 14 -3.43 -19.01 -15.70
N GLU A 15 -2.68 -19.99 -16.19
CA GLU A 15 -2.28 -21.17 -15.41
C GLU A 15 -1.43 -20.78 -14.19
N LEU A 16 -0.49 -19.85 -14.35
CA LEU A 16 0.38 -19.34 -13.29
C LEU A 16 -0.28 -18.26 -12.40
N ARG A 17 -1.50 -17.83 -12.72
CA ARG A 17 -2.23 -16.73 -12.05
C ARG A 17 -1.45 -15.41 -12.05
N LEU A 18 -0.88 -15.05 -13.20
CA LEU A 18 -0.15 -13.80 -13.45
C LEU A 18 -0.94 -12.91 -14.44
N PRO A 19 -2.13 -12.41 -14.06
CA PRO A 19 -3.02 -11.72 -14.98
C PRO A 19 -2.43 -10.40 -15.48
N ALA A 20 -1.74 -9.62 -14.65
CA ALA A 20 -1.20 -8.32 -15.08
C ALA A 20 -0.08 -8.51 -16.10
N LEU A 21 0.78 -9.52 -15.89
CA LEU A 21 1.83 -9.88 -16.84
C LEU A 21 1.25 -10.22 -18.22
N GLY A 22 0.23 -11.10 -18.27
CA GLY A 22 -0.39 -11.51 -19.52
C GLY A 22 -1.08 -10.37 -20.29
N HIS A 23 -1.52 -9.32 -19.60
CA HIS A 23 -2.11 -8.14 -20.26
C HIS A 23 -1.06 -7.13 -20.72
N HIS A 24 0.01 -6.92 -19.95
CA HIS A 24 0.97 -5.84 -20.21
C HIS A 24 2.24 -6.27 -20.97
N PHE A 25 2.47 -7.56 -21.24
CA PHE A 25 3.73 -8.01 -21.88
C PHE A 25 4.05 -7.33 -23.22
N LYS A 26 3.04 -7.09 -24.08
CA LYS A 26 3.26 -6.43 -25.38
C LYS A 26 3.67 -4.97 -25.22
N GLU A 27 3.06 -4.30 -24.27
CA GLU A 27 3.30 -2.89 -23.99
C GLU A 27 4.71 -2.70 -23.43
N VAL A 28 5.08 -3.50 -22.44
CA VAL A 28 6.43 -3.48 -21.85
C VAL A 28 7.48 -3.87 -22.90
N ALA A 29 7.20 -4.83 -23.78
CA ALA A 29 8.11 -5.19 -24.86
C ALA A 29 8.36 -4.03 -25.83
N ARG A 30 7.31 -3.29 -26.20
CA ARG A 30 7.43 -2.10 -27.04
C ARG A 30 8.20 -0.98 -26.34
N GLN A 31 7.93 -0.74 -25.06
CA GLN A 31 8.65 0.27 -24.27
C GLN A 31 10.14 -0.07 -24.17
N SER A 32 10.48 -1.32 -23.80
CA SER A 32 11.89 -1.76 -23.73
C SER A 32 12.59 -1.69 -25.09
N ALA A 33 11.91 -2.04 -26.19
CA ALA A 33 12.46 -1.90 -27.53
C ALA A 33 12.71 -0.43 -27.90
N SER A 34 11.79 0.47 -27.53
CA SER A 34 11.92 1.92 -27.78
C SER A 34 13.06 2.55 -26.97
N GLU A 35 13.28 2.07 -25.75
CA GLU A 35 14.33 2.57 -24.85
C GLU A 35 15.70 1.92 -25.09
N GLY A 36 15.77 0.90 -25.97
CA GLY A 36 16.98 0.10 -26.14
C GLY A 36 17.35 -0.71 -24.89
N ALA A 37 16.38 -0.97 -24.02
CA ALA A 37 16.59 -1.60 -22.74
C ALA A 37 16.81 -3.11 -22.92
N GLY A 38 17.79 -3.67 -22.19
CA GLY A 38 18.15 -5.09 -22.30
C GLY A 38 17.04 -6.02 -21.83
N TYR A 39 17.13 -7.30 -22.22
CA TYR A 39 16.13 -8.33 -21.85
C TYR A 39 15.89 -8.43 -20.34
N GLU A 40 16.92 -8.26 -19.52
CA GLU A 40 16.84 -8.30 -18.06
C GLU A 40 15.94 -7.20 -17.51
N THR A 41 16.05 -5.98 -18.06
CA THR A 41 15.22 -4.83 -17.65
C THR A 41 13.77 -5.01 -18.05
N PHE A 42 13.52 -5.61 -19.22
CA PHE A 42 12.18 -5.99 -19.67
C PHE A 42 11.52 -6.97 -18.70
N LEU A 43 12.23 -8.04 -18.32
CA LEU A 43 11.72 -9.05 -17.38
C LEU A 43 11.44 -8.44 -16.00
N LEU A 44 12.35 -7.60 -15.51
CA LEU A 44 12.20 -6.92 -14.22
C LEU A 44 10.97 -6.02 -14.19
N ARG A 45 10.74 -5.21 -15.24
CA ARG A 45 9.54 -4.35 -15.34
C ARG A 45 8.25 -5.16 -15.36
N LEU A 46 8.21 -6.26 -16.11
CA LEU A 46 7.06 -7.15 -16.14
C LEU A 46 6.72 -7.70 -14.75
N MET A 47 7.73 -8.15 -14.01
CA MET A 47 7.53 -8.67 -12.65
C MET A 47 7.08 -7.57 -11.67
N GLN A 48 7.62 -6.36 -11.82
CA GLN A 48 7.26 -5.22 -10.97
C GLN A 48 5.78 -4.85 -11.12
N ILE A 49 5.26 -4.78 -12.35
CA ILE A 49 3.85 -4.47 -12.63
C ILE A 49 2.91 -5.48 -11.94
N GLU A 50 3.21 -6.78 -12.04
CA GLU A 50 2.43 -7.83 -11.39
C GLU A 50 2.48 -7.70 -9.85
N TYR A 51 3.64 -7.40 -9.30
CA TYR A 51 3.82 -7.21 -7.87
C TYR A 51 3.01 -6.03 -7.33
N GLU A 52 3.10 -4.87 -7.99
CA GLU A 52 2.36 -3.67 -7.64
C GLU A 52 0.84 -3.91 -7.72
N LYS A 53 0.37 -4.58 -8.77
CA LYS A 53 -1.05 -4.93 -8.90
C LYS A 53 -1.53 -5.82 -7.76
N ARG A 54 -0.71 -6.78 -7.31
CA ARG A 54 -1.02 -7.64 -6.16
C ARG A 54 -1.02 -6.89 -4.83
N ILE A 55 -0.17 -5.88 -4.66
CA ILE A 55 -0.23 -5.01 -3.47
C ILE A 55 -1.54 -4.23 -3.47
N GLU A 56 -1.90 -3.62 -4.60
CA GLU A 56 -3.12 -2.81 -4.70
C GLU A 56 -4.37 -3.65 -4.44
N ASN A 57 -4.44 -4.84 -5.02
CA ASN A 57 -5.53 -5.78 -4.77
C ASN A 57 -5.61 -6.21 -3.30
N ARG A 58 -4.47 -6.40 -2.62
CA ARG A 58 -4.42 -6.72 -1.18
C ARG A 58 -4.94 -5.57 -0.32
N LYS A 59 -4.55 -4.33 -0.62
CA LYS A 59 -5.07 -3.14 0.07
C LYS A 59 -6.59 -3.02 -0.11
N GLY A 60 -7.07 -3.14 -1.34
CA GLY A 60 -8.51 -3.10 -1.64
C GLY A 60 -9.28 -4.26 -1.01
N ALA A 61 -8.69 -5.45 -0.91
CA ALA A 61 -9.29 -6.57 -0.17
C ALA A 61 -9.37 -6.28 1.34
N ALA A 62 -8.31 -5.74 1.94
CA ALA A 62 -8.29 -5.39 3.35
C ALA A 62 -9.35 -4.32 3.70
N ILE A 63 -9.49 -3.28 2.88
CA ILE A 63 -10.51 -2.24 3.07
C ILE A 63 -11.92 -2.82 2.97
N ARG A 64 -12.19 -3.69 1.98
CA ARG A 64 -13.49 -4.35 1.83
C ARG A 64 -13.80 -5.29 2.98
N GLN A 65 -12.80 -6.06 3.43
CA GLN A 65 -12.95 -6.99 4.56
C GLN A 65 -13.14 -6.26 5.90
N ALA A 66 -12.53 -5.08 6.05
CA ALA A 66 -12.73 -4.24 7.24
C ALA A 66 -14.18 -3.76 7.41
N GLY A 67 -15.02 -3.86 6.36
CA GLY A 67 -16.45 -3.58 6.47
C GLY A 67 -16.76 -2.13 6.85
N PHE A 68 -15.90 -1.19 6.47
CA PHE A 68 -16.11 0.22 6.82
C PHE A 68 -17.47 0.69 6.31
N PRO A 69 -18.31 1.28 7.17
CA PRO A 69 -19.57 1.87 6.75
C PRO A 69 -19.31 2.98 5.73
N ALA A 70 -20.10 3.02 4.65
CA ALA A 70 -19.94 4.00 3.57
C ALA A 70 -20.12 5.45 4.06
N ARG A 71 -20.92 5.64 5.11
CA ARG A 71 -21.08 6.88 5.87
C ARG A 71 -21.28 6.47 7.33
N MET A 72 -20.54 7.09 8.25
CA MET A 72 -20.74 6.94 9.68
C MET A 72 -20.80 8.32 10.30
N TYR A 73 -21.86 8.59 11.07
CA TYR A 73 -21.98 9.86 11.77
C TYR A 73 -21.08 9.84 13.01
N LEU A 74 -20.55 11.01 13.41
CA LEU A 74 -19.73 11.12 14.63
C LEU A 74 -20.47 10.64 15.89
N SER A 75 -21.81 10.69 15.87
CA SER A 75 -22.67 10.16 16.93
C SER A 75 -22.64 8.63 17.06
N GLU A 76 -22.37 7.91 15.97
CA GLU A 76 -22.33 6.44 15.90
C GLU A 76 -20.95 5.88 16.25
N LEU A 77 -19.94 6.74 16.41
CA LEU A 77 -18.58 6.34 16.74
C LEU A 77 -18.49 5.84 18.20
N GLU A 78 -18.13 4.56 18.36
CA GLU A 78 -17.90 3.96 19.67
C GLU A 78 -16.60 4.48 20.30
N LYS A 79 -16.74 5.38 21.29
CA LYS A 79 -15.63 6.02 22.01
C LYS A 79 -14.71 5.06 22.77
N GLN A 80 -15.13 3.80 22.94
CA GLN A 80 -14.36 2.76 23.63
C GLN A 80 -13.22 2.19 22.76
N HIS A 81 -13.38 2.24 21.43
CA HIS A 81 -12.36 1.82 20.47
C HIS A 81 -11.38 2.95 20.12
N LEU A 82 -11.60 4.15 20.65
CA LEU A 82 -10.64 5.23 20.52
C LEU A 82 -9.48 5.01 21.50
N PRO A 83 -8.24 5.31 21.10
CA PRO A 83 -7.10 5.28 22.01
C PRO A 83 -7.35 6.19 23.22
N SER A 84 -6.92 5.75 24.41
CA SER A 84 -7.31 6.29 25.72
C SER A 84 -7.03 7.79 25.97
N ARG A 85 -6.33 8.53 25.09
CA ARG A 85 -6.16 10.00 25.13
C ARG A 85 -5.53 10.53 23.82
N PRO A 86 -5.67 11.85 23.47
CA PRO A 86 -5.72 12.99 24.38
C PRO A 86 -7.07 13.72 24.38
N SER A 87 -7.72 13.73 25.53
CA SER A 87 -8.72 14.72 25.88
C SER A 87 -8.09 16.11 25.83
N ARG A 88 -8.64 16.94 24.94
CA ARG A 88 -8.77 18.39 25.09
C ARG A 88 -7.44 19.16 25.18
N ASN A 89 -6.66 19.20 24.10
CA ASN A 89 -5.93 20.43 23.76
C ASN A 89 -5.52 20.48 22.29
N TYR A 90 -6.35 21.11 21.44
CA TYR A 90 -6.04 21.38 20.03
C TYR A 90 -4.95 22.46 19.84
N ARG A 91 -4.19 22.84 20.88
CA ARG A 91 -3.21 23.93 20.83
C ARG A 91 -1.79 23.52 20.44
N CYS A 92 -1.54 22.25 20.11
CA CYS A 92 -0.19 21.80 19.68
C CYS A 92 0.00 21.73 18.16
N TRP A 93 -1.04 21.99 17.38
CA TRP A 93 -1.02 21.84 15.92
C TRP A 93 -0.83 23.16 15.18
N SER A 94 0.12 23.99 15.61
CA SER A 94 0.45 25.21 14.86
C SER A 94 1.91 25.65 14.89
N GLY A 95 2.86 24.85 15.41
CA GLY A 95 4.21 25.38 15.67
C GLY A 95 5.44 24.60 15.18
N TRP A 96 5.38 23.29 14.95
CA TRP A 96 6.61 22.47 14.98
C TRP A 96 6.87 21.54 13.78
N ILE A 97 6.16 21.71 12.65
CA ILE A 97 6.37 20.86 11.45
C ILE A 97 7.54 21.32 10.56
N LEU A 98 8.25 22.41 10.89
CA LEU A 98 9.28 22.96 9.99
C LEU A 98 10.75 22.71 10.35
N SER A 99 11.06 21.99 11.44
CA SER A 99 12.49 21.85 11.85
C SER A 99 13.05 20.44 12.00
N ASN A 100 12.29 19.33 11.90
CA ASN A 100 12.93 18.00 11.88
C ASN A 100 12.00 16.83 11.44
N PRO A 101 12.08 16.36 10.19
CA PRO A 101 11.31 15.20 9.73
C PRO A 101 12.05 13.91 10.08
N GLY A 102 11.85 13.38 11.29
CA GLY A 102 12.49 12.10 11.66
C GLY A 102 12.28 11.59 13.08
N LYS A 103 11.64 12.35 13.96
CA LYS A 103 11.34 11.89 15.33
C LYS A 103 9.88 12.17 15.66
N ILE A 104 9.03 11.15 15.55
CA ILE A 104 7.72 11.15 16.21
C ILE A 104 7.98 10.66 17.65
N SER A 105 8.52 11.53 18.50
CA SER A 105 8.53 11.27 19.94
C SER A 105 7.43 12.10 20.57
N CYS A 106 6.25 11.51 20.72
CA CYS A 106 5.20 12.08 21.55
C CYS A 106 5.53 11.82 23.03
N CYS A 107 5.80 12.92 23.75
CA CYS A 107 5.91 13.08 25.20
C CYS A 107 7.26 12.72 25.88
N PRO A 108 7.77 13.60 26.78
CA PRO A 108 8.80 13.22 27.74
C PRO A 108 8.20 12.35 28.85
N GLU A 109 9.02 11.42 29.32
CA GLU A 109 8.84 10.53 30.48
C GLU A 109 7.90 11.09 31.56
N THR A 110 6.78 10.41 31.82
CA THR A 110 6.12 10.52 33.11
C THR A 110 6.99 9.79 34.13
N ARG A 111 7.86 10.53 34.82
CA ARG A 111 8.57 10.03 36.01
C ARG A 111 7.51 9.55 37.02
N ALA A 112 7.44 8.24 37.24
CA ALA A 112 6.49 7.61 38.15
C ALA A 112 6.56 8.22 39.56
N PRO A 113 5.43 8.32 40.30
CA PRO A 113 5.47 8.78 41.69
C PRO A 113 6.23 7.78 42.56
N ALA A 114 7.18 8.28 43.35
CA ALA A 114 7.95 7.49 44.30
C ALA A 114 7.01 6.74 45.28
N LYS A 115 7.28 5.45 45.49
CA LYS A 115 6.61 4.66 46.53
C LYS A 115 7.07 5.18 47.91
N PRO A 116 6.16 5.43 48.86
CA PRO A 116 6.55 5.67 50.24
C PRO A 116 7.01 4.35 50.91
N ILE A 117 7.94 4.48 51.85
CA ILE A 117 8.60 3.41 52.63
C ILE A 117 7.60 2.75 53.58
#